data_AF-A0A0S8K1Q2-F1
#
_entry.id   AF-A0A0S8K1Q2-F1
#
_cell.length_a   1.000
_cell.length_b   1.000
_cell.length_c   1.000
_cell.angle_alpha   90.00
_cell.angle_beta   90.00
_cell.angle_gamma   90.00
#
_symmetry.space_group_name_H-M   'P 1'
#
loop_
_entity.id
_entity.type
_entity.pdbx_description
1 polymer ?
#
loop_
_entity_poly.entity_id
_entity_poly.type
_entity_poly.pdbx_seq_one_letter_code
_entity_poly.pdbx_strand_id
1 'polypeptide(L)' 'YSTGGTYINFLTEDEGPERIEAALGEGIQRLAEVKAKWDPENVFRTNRNIKPIFETVRKYQ' A
#
# COMPACT_ATOMS: atom_id res chain seq x y z
N TYR A 1 -27.74 5.87 -0.13
CA TYR A 1 -26.55 6.23 -0.93
C TYR A 1 -25.34 6.10 -0.04
N SER A 2 -24.48 5.10 -0.27
CA SER A 2 -23.15 5.06 0.33
C SER A 2 -22.18 5.12 -0.85
N THR A 3 -21.42 6.19 -0.96
CA THR A 3 -20.26 6.23 -1.86
C THR A 3 -19.41 5.02 -1.53
N GLY A 4 -19.23 4.09 -2.47
CA GLY A 4 -18.44 2.87 -2.29
C GLY A 4 -16.95 3.07 -2.02
N GLY A 5 -16.55 4.26 -1.54
CA GLY A 5 -15.23 4.53 -1.00
C GLY A 5 -15.23 4.19 0.48
N THR A 6 -14.64 3.05 0.83
CA THR A 6 -14.44 2.66 2.22
C THR A 6 -13.43 3.62 2.83
N TYR A 7 -13.83 4.35 3.87
CA TYR A 7 -12.90 5.19 4.63
C TYR A 7 -11.84 4.27 5.24
N ILE A 8 -10.57 4.51 4.89
CA ILE A 8 -9.43 3.71 5.40
C ILE A 8 -9.42 3.65 6.93
N ASN A 9 -9.89 4.69 7.62
CA ASN A 9 -9.97 4.71 9.08
C ASN A 9 -11.00 3.75 9.69
N PHE A 10 -11.95 3.23 8.90
CA PHE A 10 -12.95 2.24 9.33
C PHE A 10 -12.64 0.81 8.87
N LEU A 11 -11.56 0.59 8.11
CA LEU A 11 -11.05 -0.77 7.84
C LEU A 11 -10.41 -1.29 9.14
N THR A 12 -10.97 -2.37 9.70
CA THR A 12 -10.51 -2.93 10.98
C THR A 12 -9.09 -3.46 10.87
N GLU A 13 -8.33 -3.43 11.97
CA GLU A 13 -6.90 -3.81 12.04
C GLU A 13 -6.62 -5.24 11.53
N ASP A 14 -7.61 -6.13 11.61
CA ASP A 14 -7.57 -7.52 11.14
C ASP A 14 -7.76 -7.70 9.62
N GLU A 15 -8.04 -6.63 8.88
CA GLU A 15 -8.17 -6.69 7.43
C GLU A 15 -6.78 -6.73 6.79
N GLY A 16 -6.35 -7.94 6.44
CA GLY A 16 -5.05 -8.20 5.83
C GLY A 16 -4.79 -7.43 4.52
N PRO A 17 -3.56 -7.55 3.97
CA PRO A 17 -3.09 -6.76 2.83
C PRO A 17 -4.02 -6.78 1.61
N GLU A 18 -4.71 -7.90 1.37
CA GLU A 18 -5.62 -8.10 0.24
C GLU A 18 -6.85 -7.19 0.29
N ARG A 19 -7.36 -6.85 1.47
CA ARG A 19 -8.48 -5.89 1.60
C ARG A 19 -8.03 -4.45 1.43
N ILE A 20 -6.78 -4.14 1.79
CA ILE A 20 -6.17 -2.82 1.55
C ILE A 20 -6.00 -2.59 0.05
N GLU A 21 -5.53 -3.60 -0.69
CA GLU A 21 -5.46 -3.57 -2.15
C GLU A 21 -6.84 -3.39 -2.80
N ALA A 22 -7.85 -4.14 -2.35
CA ALA A 22 -9.22 -4.01 -2.85
C ALA A 22 -9.85 -2.64 -2.54
N ALA A 23 -9.52 -2.02 -1.40
CA ALA A 23 -10.06 -0.72 -0.99
C ALA A 23 -9.36 0.47 -1.65
N LEU A 24 -8.04 0.39 -1.90
CA LEU A 24 -7.26 1.47 -2.49
C LEU A 24 -7.21 1.41 -4.03
N GLY A 25 -7.45 0.24 -4.63
CA GLY A 25 -7.43 0.05 -6.06
C GLY A 25 -6.12 0.54 -6.70
N GLU A 26 -6.23 1.25 -7.83
CA GLU A 26 -5.09 1.81 -8.56
C GLU A 26 -4.21 2.78 -7.74
N GLY A 27 -4.75 3.36 -6.66
CA GLY A 27 -4.01 4.26 -5.77
C GLY A 27 -2.86 3.58 -5.01
N ILE A 28 -2.92 2.26 -4.83
CA ILE A 28 -1.91 1.54 -4.04
C ILE A 28 -0.53 1.55 -4.70
N GLN A 29 -0.49 1.50 -6.04
CA GLN A 29 0.76 1.52 -6.79
C GLN A 29 1.49 2.84 -6.59
N ARG A 30 0.75 3.96 -6.67
CA ARG A 30 1.32 5.28 -6.44
C ARG A 30 1.81 5.46 -5.00
N LEU A 31 1.07 4.93 -4.03
CA LEU A 31 1.49 4.98 -2.62
C LEU A 31 2.75 4.14 -2.37
N ALA A 32 2.87 2.99 -3.02
CA ALA A 32 4.06 2.15 -2.92
C ALA A 32 5.30 2.82 -3.54
N GLU A 33 5.16 3.54 -4.66
CA GLU A 33 6.23 4.36 -5.24
C GLU A 33 6.67 5.49 -4.29
N VAL A 34 5.69 6.19 -3.71
CA VAL A 34 5.97 7.27 -2.74
C VAL A 34 6.67 6.70 -1.52
N LYS A 35 6.23 5.53 -1.01
CA LYS A 35 6.89 4.88 0.11
C LYS A 35 8.30 4.42 -0.23
N ALA A 36 8.55 3.93 -1.44
CA ALA A 36 9.91 3.58 -1.88
C ALA A 36 10.86 4.79 -1.85
N LYS A 37 10.34 6.00 -2.10
CA LYS A 37 11.14 7.24 -2.04
C LYS A 37 11.46 7.69 -0.61
N TRP A 38 10.52 7.51 0.33
CA TRP A 38 10.60 8.13 1.66
C TRP A 38 10.84 7.15 2.82
N ASP A 39 10.50 5.88 2.64
CA ASP A 39 10.67 4.80 3.60
C ASP A 39 11.04 3.49 2.88
N PRO A 40 12.18 3.45 2.17
CA PRO A 40 12.61 2.26 1.44
C PRO A 40 12.82 1.04 2.35
N GLU A 41 13.28 1.26 3.58
CA GLU A 41 13.49 0.17 4.55
C GLU A 41 12.20 -0.27 5.26
N ASN A 42 11.05 0.35 4.91
CA ASN A 42 9.74 0.01 5.46
C ASN A 42 9.72 0.09 7.01
N VAL A 43 10.40 1.09 7.58
CA VAL A 43 10.51 1.36 9.01
C VAL A 43 9.13 1.69 9.58
N PHE A 44 8.33 2.46 8.85
CA PHE A 44 6.96 2.83 9.24
C PHE A 44 5.95 1.80 8.74
N ARG A 45 5.80 0.71 9.48
CA ARG A 45 4.97 -0.45 9.10
C ARG A 45 3.86 -0.84 10.07
N THR A 46 3.59 0.00 11.06
CA THR A 46 2.73 -0.36 12.20
C THR A 46 1.24 -0.46 11.83
N ASN A 47 0.73 0.39 10.92
CA ASN A 47 -0.70 0.43 10.58
C ASN A 47 -0.92 0.32 9.06
N ARG A 48 -1.78 -0.61 8.63
CA ARG A 48 -2.20 -0.82 7.21
C ARG A 48 -1.04 -0.64 6.23
N ASN A 49 0.03 -1.40 6.48
CA ASN A 49 1.31 -1.21 5.80
C ASN A 49 1.22 -1.49 4.30
N ILE A 50 1.56 -0.50 3.49
CA ILE A 50 1.83 -0.66 2.07
C ILE A 50 3.32 -0.97 1.93
N LYS A 51 3.71 -2.00 1.18
CA LYS A 51 5.14 -2.28 0.97
C LYS A 51 5.70 -1.34 -0.10
N PRO A 52 6.91 -0.78 0.07
CA PRO A 52 7.57 -0.04 -1.00
C PRO A 52 7.80 -0.97 -2.21
N ILE A 53 7.52 -0.47 -3.41
CA ILE A 53 7.93 -1.19 -4.63
C ILE A 53 9.35 -0.80 -4.99
N PHE A 54 10.19 -1.81 -5.22
CA PHE A 54 11.46 -1.63 -5.88
C PHE A 54 11.29 -2.19 -7.27
N GLU A 55 11.38 -1.30 -8.27
CA GLU A 55 11.48 -1.74 -9.65
C GLU A 55 12.68 -2.69 -9.71
N THR A 56 12.41 -3.96 -9.96
CA THR A 56 13.44 -4.98 -10.04
C THR A 56 14.20 -4.67 -11.32
N VAL A 57 15.20 -3.80 -11.23
CA VAL A 57 16.19 -3.67 -12.30
C VAL A 57 16.83 -5.05 -12.37
N ARG A 58 16.38 -5.89 -13.31
CA ARG A 58 17.08 -7.09 -13.71
C ARG A 58 18.42 -6.63 -14.29
N LYS A 59 19.39 -6.37 -13.41
CA LYS A 59 20.78 -6.31 -13.82
C LYS A 59 21.24 -7.74 -14.10
N TYR A 60 21.96 -7.88 -15.21
CA TYR A 60 22.63 -9.09 -15.74
C TYR A 60 21.78 -9.96 -16.70
N GLN A 61 21.82 -9.60 -17.99
CA GLN A 61 22.38 -10.48 -19.03
C GLN A 61 23.52 -9.73 -19.73
#